data_AF-A0A5Q0H9R2-F1
#
_entry.id   AF-A0A5Q0H9R2-F1
#
_cell.length_a   1.000
_cell.length_b   1.000
_cell.length_c   1.000
_cell.angle_alpha   90.00
_cell.angle_beta   90.00
_cell.angle_gamma   90.00
#
_symmetry.space_group_name_H-M   'P 1'
#
loop_
_entity.id
_entity.type
_entity.pdbx_description
1 polymer ?
#
loop_
_entity_poly.entity_id
_entity_poly.type
_entity_poly.pdbx_seq_one_letter_code
_entity_poly.pdbx_strand_id
1 'polypeptide(L)'
;MVVNGSDEPTALRARLAAHLARPVDPADDAAMRSRAAVADVLVEGRAAAAVERLRRELRGYHPPPAARDHLAVALAARSAEVRAVDEDGALVVVDRAGLAECRAIAREILDLRPAPDLVDFAHDLLDRLDRAERWRWVAPDSVPGAAVVALAVLVLPFVGGAVGSAAVTAGGVAVGAALVFGATLAHRRRQWAVDAARPLRRPGR
;
A
#
# COMPACT_ATOMS: atom_id res chain seq x y z
N MET A 1 -3.28 -0.89 21.33
CA MET A 1 -4.70 -0.91 20.94
C MET A 1 -4.79 -1.74 19.68
N VAL A 2 -5.05 -3.04 19.85
CA VAL A 2 -5.14 -4.03 18.76
C VAL A 2 -6.56 -3.95 18.23
N VAL A 3 -6.75 -3.40 17.05
CA VAL A 3 -8.06 -3.40 16.37
C VAL A 3 -8.06 -4.62 15.46
N ASN A 4 -8.86 -5.61 15.85
CA ASN A 4 -9.19 -6.86 15.16
C ASN A 4 -8.86 -6.88 13.65
N GLY A 5 -7.87 -7.69 13.28
CA GLY A 5 -7.63 -8.16 11.91
C GLY A 5 -8.71 -9.15 11.47
N SER A 6 -9.92 -8.64 11.24
CA SER A 6 -11.02 -9.38 10.62
C SER A 6 -11.46 -8.65 9.36
N ASP A 7 -10.99 -9.16 8.23
CA ASP A 7 -11.41 -8.89 6.86
C ASP A 7 -11.56 -7.41 6.48
N GLU A 8 -10.44 -6.68 6.38
CA GLU A 8 -10.43 -5.33 5.81
C GLU A 8 -11.15 -5.25 4.44
N PRO A 9 -11.01 -6.24 3.52
CA PRO A 9 -11.79 -6.27 2.27
C PRO A 9 -13.31 -6.31 2.52
N THR A 10 -13.76 -7.06 3.52
CA THR A 10 -15.19 -7.17 3.87
C THR A 10 -15.69 -5.87 4.49
N ALA A 11 -14.92 -5.27 5.40
CA ALA A 11 -15.24 -3.98 6.00
C ALA A 11 -15.33 -2.86 4.93
N LEU A 12 -14.40 -2.86 3.97
CA LEU A 12 -14.44 -1.93 2.85
C LEU A 12 -15.67 -2.17 1.98
N ARG A 13 -15.97 -3.41 1.58
CA ARG A 13 -17.18 -3.73 0.81
C ARG A 13 -18.45 -3.28 1.54
N ALA A 14 -18.56 -3.52 2.84
CA ALA A 14 -19.69 -3.08 3.66
C ALA A 14 -19.83 -1.56 3.67
N ARG A 15 -18.72 -0.82 3.83
CA ARG A 15 -18.72 0.65 3.76
C ARG A 15 -19.14 1.17 2.39
N LEU A 16 -18.64 0.58 1.31
CA LEU A 16 -19.01 0.94 -0.06
C LEU A 16 -20.49 0.63 -0.35
N ALA A 17 -21.01 -0.51 0.12
CA ALA A 17 -22.42 -0.85 -0.01
C ALA A 17 -23.32 0.10 0.78
N ALA A 18 -22.92 0.48 2.00
CA ALA A 18 -23.64 1.49 2.79
C ALA A 18 -23.67 2.85 2.10
N HIS A 19 -22.60 3.23 1.39
CA HIS A 19 -22.55 4.44 0.59
C HIS A 19 -23.55 4.39 -0.58
N LEU A 20 -23.58 3.28 -1.34
CA LEU A 20 -24.53 3.09 -2.43
C LEU A 20 -25.99 3.02 -1.96
N ALA A 21 -26.23 2.65 -0.70
CA ALA A 21 -27.58 2.59 -0.15
C ALA A 21 -28.23 3.97 0.05
N ARG A 22 -27.44 5.06 -0.02
CA ARG A 22 -27.97 6.43 0.11
C ARG A 22 -29.08 6.71 -0.91
N PRO A 23 -30.08 7.53 -0.54
CA PRO A 23 -31.18 7.86 -1.45
C PRO A 23 -30.63 8.59 -2.68
N VAL A 24 -31.07 8.15 -3.85
CA VAL A 24 -30.81 8.76 -5.15
C VAL A 24 -32.16 9.23 -5.68
N ASP A 25 -32.19 10.41 -6.31
CA ASP A 25 -33.39 10.89 -6.97
C ASP A 25 -33.81 9.89 -8.05
N PRO A 26 -35.00 9.26 -7.96
CA PRO A 26 -35.45 8.29 -8.96
C PRO A 26 -35.66 8.93 -10.34
N ALA A 27 -35.77 10.26 -10.45
CA ALA A 27 -35.84 10.95 -11.72
C ALA A 27 -34.47 11.08 -12.43
N ASP A 28 -33.36 10.83 -11.73
CA ASP A 28 -32.01 10.85 -12.31
C ASP A 28 -31.63 9.46 -12.85
N ASP A 29 -32.03 9.20 -14.10
CA ASP A 29 -31.71 7.97 -14.83
C ASP A 29 -30.21 7.67 -14.87
N ALA A 30 -29.36 8.69 -14.92
CA ALA A 30 -27.91 8.51 -14.96
C ALA A 30 -27.37 8.05 -13.60
N ALA A 31 -27.88 8.62 -12.51
CA ALA A 31 -27.54 8.18 -11.16
C ALA A 31 -28.04 6.74 -10.89
N MET A 32 -29.22 6.37 -11.38
CA MET A 32 -29.74 5.00 -11.24
C MET A 32 -28.93 3.97 -12.03
N ARG A 33 -28.57 4.27 -13.29
CA ARG A 33 -27.72 3.39 -14.11
C ARG A 33 -26.33 3.22 -13.52
N SER A 34 -25.71 4.31 -13.06
CA SER A 34 -24.40 4.25 -12.42
C SER A 34 -24.43 3.48 -11.11
N ARG A 35 -25.46 3.66 -10.28
CA ARG A 35 -25.66 2.86 -9.06
C ARG A 35 -25.74 1.36 -9.35
N ALA A 36 -26.55 0.97 -10.35
CA ALA A 36 -26.68 -0.43 -10.74
C ALA A 36 -25.34 -1.03 -11.21
N ALA A 37 -24.56 -0.27 -12.00
CA ALA A 37 -23.24 -0.70 -12.44
C ALA A 37 -22.26 -0.90 -11.28
N VAL A 38 -22.28 -0.06 -10.24
CA VAL A 38 -21.41 -0.22 -9.07
C VAL A 38 -21.91 -1.33 -8.14
N ALA A 39 -23.22 -1.53 -8.01
CA ALA A 39 -23.77 -2.64 -7.25
C ALA A 39 -23.30 -4.00 -7.79
N ASP A 40 -23.30 -4.16 -9.12
CA ASP A 40 -22.82 -5.35 -9.81
C ASP A 40 -21.33 -5.62 -9.51
N VAL A 41 -20.49 -4.58 -9.50
CA VAL A 41 -19.07 -4.67 -9.12
C VAL A 41 -18.86 -5.22 -7.72
N LEU A 42 -19.62 -4.72 -6.74
CA LEU A 42 -19.44 -5.13 -5.36
C LEU A 42 -19.78 -6.61 -5.15
N VAL A 43 -20.64 -7.18 -6.01
CA VAL A 43 -21.02 -8.59 -6.01
C VAL A 43 -20.03 -9.43 -6.81
N GLU A 44 -19.72 -9.01 -8.04
CA GLU A 44 -18.98 -9.84 -9.00
C GLU A 44 -17.46 -9.64 -8.99
N GLY A 45 -16.95 -8.60 -8.33
CA GLY A 45 -15.51 -8.30 -8.29
C GLY A 45 -14.92 -7.90 -9.65
N ARG A 46 -15.62 -7.03 -10.38
CA ARG A 46 -15.21 -6.51 -11.70
C ARG A 46 -15.03 -4.99 -11.72
N ALA A 47 -14.38 -4.43 -10.71
CA ALA A 47 -14.28 -2.98 -10.52
C ALA A 47 -13.60 -2.27 -11.69
N ALA A 48 -12.58 -2.88 -12.31
CA ALA A 48 -11.90 -2.30 -13.47
C ALA A 48 -12.87 -2.02 -14.64
N ALA A 49 -13.75 -2.96 -14.97
CA ALA A 49 -14.68 -2.82 -16.08
C ALA A 49 -15.73 -1.71 -15.81
N ALA A 50 -16.19 -1.60 -14.56
CA ALA A 50 -17.14 -0.56 -14.19
C ALA A 50 -16.51 0.82 -14.10
N VAL A 51 -15.27 0.95 -13.62
CA VAL A 51 -14.52 2.22 -13.68
C VAL A 51 -14.44 2.69 -15.13
N GLU A 52 -14.04 1.83 -16.07
CA GLU A 52 -13.96 2.19 -17.49
C GLU A 52 -15.32 2.53 -18.12
N ARG A 53 -16.38 1.84 -17.69
CA ARG A 53 -17.75 2.16 -18.12
C ARG A 53 -18.18 3.54 -17.59
N LEU A 54 -18.05 3.77 -16.29
CA LEU A 54 -18.45 5.03 -15.64
C LEU A 54 -17.62 6.20 -16.16
N ARG A 55 -16.32 6.04 -16.36
CA ARG A 55 -15.47 7.06 -17.00
C ARG A 55 -15.98 7.45 -18.38
N ARG A 56 -16.41 6.49 -19.20
CA ARG A 56 -17.00 6.76 -20.52
C ARG A 56 -18.33 7.49 -20.42
N GLU A 57 -19.20 7.06 -19.51
CA GLU A 57 -20.51 7.69 -19.27
C GLU A 57 -20.36 9.13 -18.73
N LEU A 58 -19.30 9.40 -17.97
CA LEU A 58 -19.04 10.69 -17.32
C LEU A 58 -18.15 11.65 -18.13
N ARG A 59 -17.85 11.37 -19.41
CA ARG A 59 -17.07 12.27 -20.28
C ARG A 59 -17.73 13.64 -20.56
N GLY A 60 -18.93 13.89 -20.04
CA GLY A 60 -19.60 15.18 -20.11
C GLY A 60 -18.93 16.26 -19.24
N TYR A 61 -19.13 17.54 -19.58
CA TYR A 61 -18.44 18.68 -18.95
C TYR A 61 -18.79 18.88 -17.46
N HIS A 62 -19.88 18.29 -16.96
CA HIS A 62 -20.27 18.35 -15.56
C HIS A 62 -21.09 17.12 -15.14
N PRO A 63 -20.46 16.04 -14.67
CA PRO A 63 -21.19 14.88 -14.18
C PRO A 63 -21.99 15.21 -12.91
N PRO A 64 -23.21 14.67 -12.77
CA PRO A 64 -24.03 14.89 -11.58
C PRO A 64 -23.30 14.38 -10.33
N PRO A 65 -23.52 14.99 -9.14
CA PRO A 65 -22.82 14.63 -7.91
C PRO A 65 -22.89 13.13 -7.58
N ALA A 66 -24.08 12.52 -7.71
CA ALA A 66 -24.26 11.09 -7.44
C ALA A 66 -23.41 10.20 -8.36
N ALA A 67 -23.24 10.57 -9.64
CA ALA A 67 -22.43 9.78 -10.54
C ALA A 67 -20.92 9.92 -10.28
N ARG A 68 -20.48 11.09 -9.77
CA ARG A 68 -19.11 11.28 -9.25
C ARG A 68 -18.86 10.40 -8.03
N ASP A 69 -19.81 10.34 -7.11
CA ASP A 69 -19.75 9.46 -5.93
C ASP A 69 -19.70 7.99 -6.35
N HIS A 70 -20.54 7.56 -7.30
CA HIS A 70 -20.51 6.18 -7.82
C HIS A 70 -19.17 5.83 -8.49
N LEU A 71 -18.58 6.73 -9.28
CA LEU A 71 -17.25 6.51 -9.84
C LEU A 71 -16.19 6.42 -8.73
N ALA A 72 -16.26 7.27 -7.71
CA ALA A 72 -15.35 7.20 -6.56
C ALA A 72 -15.49 5.88 -5.78
N VAL A 73 -16.72 5.35 -5.61
CA VAL A 73 -16.96 4.02 -5.02
C VAL A 73 -16.35 2.92 -5.89
N ALA A 74 -16.52 2.96 -7.21
CA ALA A 74 -15.94 1.98 -8.13
C ALA A 74 -14.40 2.01 -8.10
N LEU A 75 -13.81 3.20 -8.04
CA LEU A 75 -12.38 3.40 -7.87
C LEU A 75 -11.88 2.86 -6.51
N ALA A 76 -12.61 3.10 -5.43
CA ALA A 76 -12.30 2.54 -4.12
C ALA A 76 -12.32 1.00 -4.14
N ALA A 77 -13.32 0.39 -4.78
CA ALA A 77 -13.38 -1.06 -4.98
C ALA A 77 -12.19 -1.56 -5.83
N ARG A 78 -11.83 -0.85 -6.90
CA ARG A 78 -10.67 -1.18 -7.74
C ARG A 78 -9.37 -1.14 -6.95
N SER A 79 -9.21 -0.17 -6.04
CA SER A 79 -8.03 -0.12 -5.18
C SER A 79 -7.87 -1.37 -4.31
N ALA A 80 -8.97 -2.04 -3.96
CA ALA A 80 -8.94 -3.28 -3.19
C ALA A 80 -8.54 -4.49 -4.05
N GLU A 81 -8.94 -4.52 -5.33
CA GLU A 81 -8.53 -5.57 -6.28
C GLU A 81 -7.03 -5.52 -6.63
N VAL A 82 -6.46 -4.31 -6.64
CA VAL A 82 -5.03 -4.09 -6.90
C VAL A 82 -4.16 -4.50 -5.71
N ARG A 83 -4.74 -4.49 -4.49
CA ARG A 83 -4.05 -4.85 -3.25
C ARG A 83 -4.17 -6.35 -2.96
N ALA A 84 -3.13 -6.90 -2.35
CA ALA A 84 -3.14 -8.27 -1.82
C ALA A 84 -3.69 -8.28 -0.39
N VAL A 85 -4.10 -9.45 0.09
CA VAL A 85 -4.50 -9.64 1.49
C VAL A 85 -3.38 -10.38 2.21
N ASP A 86 -2.91 -9.82 3.32
CA ASP A 86 -1.93 -10.48 4.18
C ASP A 86 -2.59 -11.54 5.10
N GLU A 87 -1.78 -12.22 5.92
CA GLU A 87 -2.27 -13.24 6.84
C GLU A 87 -3.20 -12.69 7.93
N ASP A 88 -3.06 -11.41 8.26
CA ASP A 88 -3.88 -10.69 9.24
C ASP A 88 -5.20 -10.15 8.62
N GLY A 89 -5.44 -10.42 7.33
CA GLY A 89 -6.64 -9.98 6.62
C GLY A 89 -6.62 -8.50 6.20
N ALA A 90 -5.46 -7.85 6.22
CA ALA A 90 -5.28 -6.45 5.83
C ALA A 90 -4.91 -6.31 4.35
N LEU A 91 -5.33 -5.20 3.73
CA LEU A 91 -5.04 -4.88 2.34
C LEU A 91 -3.66 -4.22 2.20
N VAL A 92 -2.73 -4.96 1.62
CA VAL A 92 -1.33 -4.54 1.44
C VAL A 92 -0.97 -4.38 -0.04
N VAL A 93 -0.05 -3.45 -0.32
CA VAL A 93 0.52 -3.27 -1.66
C VAL A 93 1.87 -3.98 -1.70
N VAL A 94 2.01 -4.89 -2.67
CA VAL A 94 3.13 -5.84 -2.70
C VAL A 94 4.12 -5.57 -3.83
N ASP A 95 3.77 -4.66 -4.75
CA ASP A 95 4.65 -4.29 -5.85
C ASP A 95 4.54 -2.80 -6.20
N ARG A 96 5.52 -2.33 -6.97
CA ARG A 96 5.64 -0.92 -7.35
C ARG A 96 4.54 -0.47 -8.32
N ALA A 97 4.06 -1.37 -9.18
CA ALA A 97 3.00 -1.04 -10.13
C ALA A 97 1.66 -0.87 -9.39
N GLY A 98 1.33 -1.78 -8.46
CA GLY A 98 0.17 -1.67 -7.58
C GLY A 98 0.21 -0.41 -6.69
N LEU A 99 1.40 0.00 -6.22
CA LEU A 99 1.57 1.25 -5.48
C LEU A 99 1.25 2.46 -6.34
N ALA A 100 1.78 2.50 -7.57
CA ALA A 100 1.53 3.58 -8.51
C ALA A 100 0.04 3.65 -8.92
N GLU A 101 -0.57 2.50 -9.19
CA GLU A 101 -2.00 2.39 -9.55
C GLU A 101 -2.90 2.84 -8.39
N CYS A 102 -2.67 2.34 -7.16
CA CYS A 102 -3.46 2.76 -5.99
C CYS A 102 -3.33 4.26 -5.72
N ARG A 103 -2.14 4.85 -5.96
CA ARG A 103 -1.93 6.29 -5.78
C ARG A 103 -2.63 7.12 -6.84
N ALA A 104 -2.63 6.65 -8.09
CA ALA A 104 -3.39 7.27 -9.17
C ALA A 104 -4.89 7.24 -8.86
N ILE A 105 -5.40 6.08 -8.42
CA ILE A 105 -6.79 5.91 -7.98
C ILE A 105 -7.15 6.87 -6.85
N ALA A 106 -6.34 6.96 -5.79
CA ALA A 106 -6.64 7.83 -4.65
C ALA A 106 -6.69 9.32 -5.04
N ARG A 107 -5.79 9.75 -5.93
CA ARG A 107 -5.80 11.13 -6.46
C ARG A 107 -7.02 11.40 -7.32
N GLU A 108 -7.38 10.47 -8.19
CA GLU A 108 -8.58 10.59 -9.02
C GLU A 108 -9.85 10.68 -8.17
N ILE A 109 -9.95 9.91 -7.08
CA ILE A 109 -11.05 10.03 -6.12
C ILE A 109 -11.12 11.46 -5.56
N LEU A 110 -9.99 12.08 -5.20
CA LEU A 110 -9.97 13.46 -4.71
C LEU A 110 -10.36 14.48 -5.80
N ASP A 111 -9.91 14.27 -7.04
CA ASP A 111 -10.22 15.16 -8.17
C ASP A 111 -11.71 15.16 -8.52
N LEU A 112 -12.42 14.04 -8.28
CA LEU A 112 -13.88 13.95 -8.45
C LEU A 112 -14.66 14.81 -7.44
N ARG A 113 -14.02 15.25 -6.34
CA ARG A 113 -14.67 15.96 -5.22
C ARG A 113 -15.96 15.25 -4.75
N PRO A 114 -15.86 13.97 -4.34
CA PRO A 114 -17.01 13.18 -3.91
C PRO A 114 -17.45 13.59 -2.50
N ALA A 115 -18.43 12.86 -1.98
CA ALA A 115 -18.86 12.98 -0.59
C ALA A 115 -17.69 12.84 0.41
N PRO A 116 -17.78 13.50 1.60
CA PRO A 116 -16.67 13.60 2.56
C PRO A 116 -16.09 12.25 2.99
N ASP A 117 -16.93 11.23 3.14
CA ASP A 117 -16.47 9.92 3.56
C ASP A 117 -15.58 9.22 2.51
N LEU A 118 -15.72 9.53 1.23
CA LEU A 118 -14.83 9.03 0.18
C LEU A 118 -13.53 9.84 0.09
N VAL A 119 -13.59 11.13 0.43
CA VAL A 119 -12.41 11.98 0.59
C VAL A 119 -11.54 11.48 1.74
N ASP A 120 -12.14 11.18 2.90
CA ASP A 120 -11.43 10.61 4.06
C ASP A 120 -10.77 9.27 3.72
N PHE A 121 -11.47 8.42 2.96
CA PHE A 121 -10.91 7.17 2.45
C PHE A 121 -9.68 7.39 1.56
N ALA A 122 -9.76 8.33 0.62
CA ALA A 122 -8.66 8.62 -0.29
C ALA A 122 -7.43 9.17 0.46
N HIS A 123 -7.63 10.02 1.46
CA HIS A 123 -6.53 10.50 2.32
C HIS A 123 -5.91 9.38 3.15
N ASP A 124 -6.71 8.54 3.82
CA ASP A 124 -6.18 7.40 4.58
C ASP A 124 -5.42 6.42 3.66
N LEU A 125 -5.91 6.21 2.43
CA LEU A 125 -5.21 5.40 1.44
C LEU A 125 -3.86 6.02 1.05
N LEU A 126 -3.80 7.32 0.76
CA LEU A 126 -2.54 8.02 0.45
C LEU A 126 -1.55 7.92 1.61
N ASP A 127 -2.01 8.15 2.84
CA ASP A 127 -1.17 8.03 4.04
C ASP A 127 -0.60 6.61 4.17
N ARG A 128 -1.41 5.57 3.93
CA ARG A 128 -0.94 4.17 3.94
C ARG A 128 0.09 3.91 2.85
N LEU A 129 -0.11 4.43 1.64
CA LEU A 129 0.85 4.28 0.54
C LEU A 129 2.17 4.99 0.82
N ASP A 130 2.11 6.18 1.43
CA ASP A 130 3.29 6.92 1.88
C ASP A 130 4.05 6.12 2.94
N ARG A 131 3.33 5.50 3.88
CA ARG A 131 3.93 4.59 4.87
C ARG A 131 4.58 3.39 4.21
N ALA A 132 3.93 2.77 3.22
CA ALA A 132 4.45 1.61 2.47
C ALA A 132 5.70 1.94 1.63
N GLU A 133 5.88 3.19 1.24
CA GLU A 133 7.07 3.66 0.51
C GLU A 133 8.28 3.88 1.43
N ARG A 134 8.06 3.98 2.75
CA ARG A 134 9.16 4.13 3.71
C ARG A 134 10.04 2.90 3.74
N TRP A 135 11.33 3.15 3.89
CA TRP A 135 12.34 2.11 4.03
C TRP A 135 12.28 1.53 5.44
N ARG A 136 12.16 0.20 5.54
CA ARG A 136 12.20 -0.51 6.81
C ARG A 136 13.48 -1.34 6.87
N TRP A 137 14.11 -1.34 8.05
CA TRP A 137 15.20 -2.25 8.31
C TRP A 137 14.62 -3.65 8.54
N VAL A 138 15.01 -4.61 7.71
CA VAL A 138 14.63 -6.03 7.89
C VAL A 138 15.79 -6.68 8.62
N ALA A 139 15.51 -7.27 9.79
CA ALA A 139 16.53 -8.01 10.51
C ALA A 139 17.04 -9.16 9.61
N PRO A 140 18.36 -9.39 9.52
CA PRO A 140 18.87 -10.54 8.80
C PRO A 140 18.34 -11.82 9.44
N ASP A 141 17.57 -12.61 8.68
CA ASP A 141 17.18 -13.97 9.07
C ASP A 141 18.41 -14.91 9.17
N SER A 142 19.56 -14.49 8.62
CA SER A 142 20.81 -15.23 8.63
C SER A 142 21.78 -14.73 9.72
N VAL A 143 21.81 -15.47 10.82
CA VAL A 143 22.84 -15.43 11.89
C VAL A 143 24.28 -15.19 11.40
N PRO A 144 24.78 -15.79 10.29
CA PRO A 144 26.17 -15.58 9.87
C PRO A 144 26.50 -14.13 9.44
N GLY A 145 25.56 -13.37 8.87
CA GLY A 145 25.83 -11.99 8.44
C GLY A 145 26.06 -11.04 9.60
N ALA A 146 25.24 -11.17 10.64
CA ALA A 146 25.41 -10.42 11.90
C ALA A 146 26.69 -10.81 12.63
N ALA A 147 27.06 -12.10 12.63
CA ALA A 147 28.27 -12.59 13.25
C ALA A 147 29.54 -12.05 12.56
N VAL A 148 29.59 -11.98 11.23
CA VAL A 148 30.74 -11.42 10.49
C VAL A 148 30.91 -9.93 10.76
N VAL A 149 29.82 -9.16 10.80
CA VAL A 149 29.87 -7.73 11.12
C VAL A 149 30.29 -7.52 12.58
N ALA A 150 29.73 -8.28 13.52
CA ALA A 150 30.12 -8.23 14.93
C ALA A 150 31.59 -8.60 15.11
N LEU A 151 32.08 -9.65 14.45
CA LEU A 151 33.48 -10.07 14.49
C LEU A 151 34.40 -8.99 13.88
N ALA A 152 34.01 -8.39 12.76
CA ALA A 152 34.78 -7.31 12.15
C ALA A 152 34.87 -6.08 13.05
N VAL A 153 33.78 -5.72 13.74
CA VAL A 153 33.76 -4.58 14.67
C VAL A 153 34.52 -4.87 15.97
N LEU A 154 34.45 -6.10 16.49
CA LEU A 154 35.13 -6.47 17.74
C LEU A 154 36.62 -6.78 17.58
N VAL A 155 37.03 -7.44 16.49
CA VAL A 155 38.38 -8.03 16.39
C VAL A 155 39.38 -7.06 15.74
N LEU A 156 39.00 -6.35 14.67
CA LEU A 156 39.93 -5.47 13.93
C LEU A 156 40.54 -4.33 14.76
N PRO A 157 39.83 -3.64 15.68
CA PRO A 157 40.42 -2.57 16.47
C PRO A 157 41.46 -3.08 17.48
N PHE A 158 41.24 -4.26 18.05
CA PHE A 158 42.12 -4.86 19.06
C PHE A 158 43.45 -5.34 18.48
N VAL A 159 43.44 -5.82 17.24
CA VAL A 159 44.68 -6.21 16.53
C VAL A 159 45.55 -4.96 16.25
N GLY A 160 44.95 -3.82 15.90
CA GLY A 160 45.70 -2.57 15.68
C GLY A 160 46.34 -2.03 16.96
N GLY A 161 45.64 -2.12 18.10
CA GLY A 161 46.17 -1.74 19.42
C GLY A 161 47.36 -2.60 19.86
N ALA A 162 47.33 -3.90 19.57
CA ALA A 162 48.43 -4.82 19.90
C ALA A 162 49.72 -4.57 19.11
N VAL A 163 49.61 -4.02 17.90
CA VAL A 163 50.76 -3.72 17.01
C VAL A 163 51.32 -2.30 17.24
N GLY A 164 50.65 -1.47 18.04
CA GLY A 164 51.10 -0.11 18.37
C GLY A 164 51.06 0.88 17.20
N SER A 165 50.39 0.53 16.10
CA SER A 165 50.34 1.33 14.87
C SER A 165 48.99 2.03 14.72
N ALA A 166 48.98 3.35 14.89
CA ALA A 166 47.78 4.18 14.72
C ALA A 166 47.18 4.07 13.31
N ALA A 167 48.02 3.88 12.28
CA ALA A 167 47.56 3.72 10.90
C ALA A 167 46.77 2.41 10.71
N VAL A 168 47.21 1.32 11.35
CA VAL A 168 46.51 0.02 11.29
C VAL A 168 45.17 0.10 12.00
N THR A 169 45.12 0.76 13.17
CA THR A 169 43.87 0.99 13.90
C THR A 169 42.89 1.83 13.08
N ALA A 170 43.35 2.93 12.48
CA ALA A 170 42.51 3.78 11.63
C ALA A 170 41.97 3.04 10.41
N GLY A 171 42.80 2.22 9.77
CA GLY A 171 42.38 1.35 8.65
C GLY A 171 41.32 0.32 9.08
N GLY A 172 41.52 -0.34 10.23
CA GLY A 172 40.56 -1.30 10.77
C GLY A 172 39.20 -0.66 11.09
N VAL A 173 39.20 0.54 11.68
CA VAL A 173 37.97 1.31 11.94
C VAL A 173 37.27 1.68 10.63
N ALA A 174 38.01 2.16 9.63
CA ALA A 174 37.44 2.52 8.33
C ALA A 174 36.81 1.32 7.62
N VAL A 175 37.48 0.17 7.64
CA VAL A 175 36.95 -1.09 7.07
C VAL A 175 35.73 -1.57 7.85
N GLY A 176 35.77 -1.53 9.19
CA GLY A 176 34.62 -1.88 10.03
C GLY A 176 33.42 -0.98 9.75
N ALA A 177 33.62 0.33 9.63
CA ALA A 177 32.58 1.29 9.29
C ALA A 177 32.00 1.03 7.89
N ALA A 178 32.85 0.73 6.89
CA ALA A 178 32.40 0.41 5.54
C ALA A 178 31.59 -0.90 5.49
N LEU A 179 31.98 -1.91 6.26
CA LEU A 179 31.24 -3.18 6.37
C LEU A 179 29.89 -2.99 7.06
N VAL A 180 29.84 -2.25 8.17
CA VAL A 180 28.58 -1.91 8.85
C VAL A 180 27.68 -1.10 7.91
N PHE A 181 28.23 -0.09 7.22
CA PHE A 181 27.49 0.72 6.27
C PHE A 181 26.94 -0.10 5.10
N GLY A 182 27.78 -0.95 4.49
CA GLY A 182 27.40 -1.86 3.42
C GLY A 182 26.31 -2.85 3.85
N ALA A 183 26.45 -3.45 5.03
CA ALA A 183 25.44 -4.34 5.61
C ALA A 183 24.12 -3.59 5.87
N THR A 184 24.19 -2.37 6.40
CA THR A 184 23.02 -1.52 6.65
C THR A 184 22.27 -1.20 5.36
N LEU A 185 23.00 -0.89 4.28
CA LEU A 185 22.41 -0.65 2.96
C LEU A 185 21.84 -1.93 2.33
N ALA A 186 22.53 -3.06 2.45
CA ALA A 186 22.10 -4.33 1.89
C ALA A 186 20.81 -4.87 2.55
N HIS A 187 20.58 -4.56 3.82
CA HIS A 187 19.40 -5.00 4.58
C HIS A 187 18.26 -3.98 4.59
N ARG A 188 18.46 -2.85 3.90
CA ARG A 188 17.41 -1.84 3.75
C ARG A 188 16.47 -2.27 2.64
N ARG A 189 15.31 -2.80 2.99
CA ARG A 189 14.24 -3.07 2.02
C ARG A 189 13.13 -2.04 2.16
N ARG A 190 12.45 -1.74 1.06
CA ARG A 190 11.23 -0.93 1.13
C ARG A 190 10.13 -1.76 1.74
N GLN A 191 9.25 -1.17 2.54
CA GLN A 191 8.24 -1.90 3.31
C GLN A 191 7.38 -2.81 2.41
N TRP A 192 6.96 -2.36 1.22
CA TRP A 192 6.24 -3.20 0.26
C TRP A 192 7.00 -4.47 -0.17
N ALA A 193 8.32 -4.45 -0.24
CA ALA A 193 9.13 -5.63 -0.58
C ALA A 193 9.27 -6.61 0.60
N VAL A 194 9.00 -6.14 1.82
CA VAL A 194 8.91 -6.98 3.02
C VAL A 194 7.54 -7.63 3.08
N ASP A 195 6.49 -6.85 2.82
CA ASP A 195 5.11 -7.33 2.82
C ASP A 195 4.89 -8.35 1.69
N ALA A 196 5.55 -8.16 0.53
CA ALA A 196 5.54 -9.12 -0.58
C ALA A 196 6.20 -10.48 -0.27
N ALA A 197 7.08 -10.54 0.73
CA ALA A 197 7.78 -11.77 1.11
C ALA A 197 6.96 -12.64 2.08
N ARG A 198 5.85 -12.13 2.61
CA ARG A 198 4.93 -12.88 3.47
C ARG A 198 4.02 -13.78 2.62
N PRO A 199 3.43 -14.84 3.21
CA PRO A 199 2.37 -15.59 2.55
C PRO A 199 1.19 -14.67 2.27
N LEU A 200 0.86 -14.48 1.00
CA LEU A 200 -0.24 -13.62 0.57
C LEU A 200 -1.40 -14.46 0.07
N ARG A 201 -2.62 -14.06 0.44
CA ARG A 201 -3.84 -14.59 -0.15
C ARG A 201 -4.32 -13.63 -1.22
N ARG A 202 -4.65 -14.15 -2.42
CA ARG A 202 -5.32 -13.32 -3.43
C ARG A 202 -6.79 -13.15 -3.03
N PRO A 203 -7.31 -11.91 -2.99
CA PRO A 203 -8.74 -11.72 -2.80
C PRO A 203 -9.50 -12.30 -4.00
N GLY A 204 -10.32 -13.33 -3.78
CA GLY A 204 -11.26 -13.85 -4.79
C GLY A 204 -10.86 -15.12 -5.56
N ARG A 205 -10.01 -15.99 -5.00
CA ARG A 205 -9.91 -17.40 -5.42
C ARG A 205 -10.00 -18.34 -4.23
#